data_AF-A0A2M7QGN6-F1
#
_entry.id   AF-A0A2M7QGN6-F1
#
_cell.length_a   1.000
_cell.length_b   1.000
_cell.length_c   1.000
_cell.angle_alpha   90.00
_cell.angle_beta   90.00
_cell.angle_gamma   90.00
#
_symmetry.space_group_name_H-M   'P 1'
#
loop_
_entity.id
_entity.type
_entity.pdbx_description
1 polymer ?
#
loop_
_entity_poly.entity_id
_entity_poly.type
_entity_poly.pdbx_seq_one_letter_code
_entity_poly.pdbx_strand_id
1 'polypeptide(L)'
;MGKIGKISLQNVKINYSLSSSTKKLLHLFLYQKPKDYVDLYFILKEKSSIWDLLKIVKTKFKLDLDLISLGEDFLNSKELKFLPKMIKPLTLDELKSFFRLQAKKLGTKVI
;
A
#
# COMPACT_ATOMS: atom_id res chain seq x y z
N MET A 1 -32.68 -10.43 -35.94
CA MET A 1 -31.64 -9.36 -35.82
C MET A 1 -31.71 -8.75 -34.43
N GLY A 2 -30.98 -9.30 -33.45
CA GLY A 2 -30.95 -8.78 -32.09
C GLY A 2 -29.74 -7.87 -31.89
N LYS A 3 -29.96 -6.55 -31.80
CA LYS A 3 -28.93 -5.60 -31.36
C LYS A 3 -28.85 -5.64 -29.84
N ILE A 4 -27.84 -6.31 -29.30
CA ILE A 4 -27.47 -6.21 -27.88
C ILE A 4 -26.66 -4.92 -27.73
N GLY A 5 -27.36 -3.83 -27.46
CA GLY A 5 -26.77 -2.50 -27.30
C GLY A 5 -26.23 -2.27 -25.89
N LYS A 6 -24.95 -1.86 -25.82
CA LYS A 6 -24.27 -1.11 -24.74
C LYS A 6 -24.45 -1.61 -23.30
N ILE A 7 -23.45 -2.36 -22.83
CA ILE A 7 -23.14 -2.44 -21.40
C ILE A 7 -22.35 -1.17 -21.03
N SER A 8 -23.04 -0.19 -20.45
CA SER A 8 -22.40 0.91 -19.73
C SER A 8 -21.98 0.40 -18.36
N LEU A 9 -20.68 0.19 -18.13
CA LEU A 9 -20.15 -0.06 -16.78
C LEU A 9 -20.14 1.28 -16.04
N GLN A 10 -21.25 1.54 -15.34
CA GLN A 10 -21.53 2.77 -14.62
C GLN A 10 -20.52 3.01 -13.48
N ASN A 11 -19.92 4.21 -13.49
CA ASN A 11 -19.32 4.98 -12.39
C ASN A 11 -19.36 4.38 -10.97
N VAL A 12 -18.54 3.36 -10.70
CA VAL A 12 -18.28 2.93 -9.31
C VAL A 12 -17.35 3.96 -8.66
N LYS A 13 -17.91 4.88 -7.85
CA LYS A 13 -17.11 5.66 -6.90
C LYS A 13 -16.60 4.69 -5.82
N ILE A 14 -15.38 4.19 -6.00
CA ILE A 14 -14.70 3.40 -4.97
C ILE A 14 -14.29 4.38 -3.86
N ASN A 15 -15.11 4.48 -2.81
CA ASN A 15 -14.74 5.19 -1.60
C ASN A 15 -13.66 4.37 -0.88
N TYR A 16 -12.40 4.78 -1.04
CA TYR A 16 -11.29 4.14 -0.33
C TYR A 16 -11.37 4.51 1.15
N SER A 17 -11.72 3.54 2.01
CA SER A 17 -11.82 3.78 3.44
C SER A 17 -10.45 3.66 4.10
N LEU A 18 -10.21 4.50 5.10
CA LEU A 18 -9.01 4.47 5.92
C LEU A 18 -8.84 3.12 6.65
N SER A 19 -9.96 2.45 6.95
CA SER A 19 -9.99 1.10 7.54
C SER A 19 -9.55 -0.01 6.57
N SER A 20 -9.79 0.14 5.26
CA SER A 20 -9.25 -0.77 4.24
C SER A 20 -7.73 -0.58 4.10
N SER A 21 -7.28 0.68 4.19
CA SER A 21 -5.87 1.06 4.11
C SER A 21 -5.03 0.42 5.22
N THR A 22 -5.52 0.40 6.46
CA THR A 22 -4.83 -0.27 7.57
C THR A 22 -4.75 -1.78 7.42
N LYS A 23 -5.75 -2.42 6.80
CA LYS A 23 -5.68 -3.86 6.53
C LYS A 23 -4.59 -4.18 5.51
N LYS A 24 -4.37 -3.30 4.53
CA LYS A 24 -3.29 -3.44 3.55
C LYS A 24 -1.91 -3.31 4.18
N LEU A 25 -1.73 -2.37 5.11
CA LEU A 25 -0.50 -2.28 5.91
C LEU A 25 -0.23 -3.57 6.68
N LEU A 26 -1.23 -4.11 7.38
CA LEU A 26 -1.11 -5.37 8.12
C LEU A 26 -0.84 -6.57 7.20
N HIS A 27 -1.48 -6.62 6.02
CA HIS A 27 -1.21 -7.68 5.05
C HIS A 27 0.20 -7.61 4.48
N LEU A 28 0.73 -6.41 4.23
CA LEU A 28 2.11 -6.27 3.79
C LEU A 28 3.06 -6.79 4.86
N PHE A 29 2.85 -6.40 6.12
CA PHE A 29 3.63 -6.87 7.27
C PHE A 29 3.64 -8.41 7.40
N LEU A 30 2.52 -9.08 7.08
CA LEU A 30 2.40 -10.53 7.23
C LEU A 30 2.79 -11.35 5.99
N TYR A 31 2.60 -10.82 4.78
CA TYR A 31 2.65 -11.64 3.55
C TYR A 31 3.55 -11.09 2.44
N GLN A 32 3.89 -9.81 2.45
CA GLN A 32 4.82 -9.16 1.52
C GLN A 32 4.59 -9.48 0.02
N LYS A 33 3.32 -9.61 -0.43
CA LYS A 33 3.02 -9.90 -1.85
C LYS A 33 3.19 -8.65 -2.71
N PRO A 34 3.58 -8.76 -3.99
CA PRO A 34 3.77 -7.60 -4.88
C PRO A 34 2.57 -6.66 -4.95
N LYS A 35 1.35 -7.22 -4.96
CA LYS A 35 0.10 -6.42 -4.97
C LYS A 35 -0.07 -5.56 -3.71
N ASP A 36 0.37 -6.05 -2.55
CA ASP A 36 0.18 -5.35 -1.29
C ASP A 36 1.15 -4.16 -1.19
N TYR A 37 2.35 -4.27 -1.76
CA TYR A 37 3.26 -3.12 -1.97
C TYR A 37 2.64 -2.07 -2.89
N VAL A 38 2.07 -2.49 -4.03
CA VAL A 38 1.43 -1.56 -4.97
C VAL A 38 0.25 -0.84 -4.34
N ASP A 39 -0.62 -1.58 -3.64
CA ASP A 39 -1.77 -1.00 -2.96
C ASP A 39 -1.32 0.01 -1.88
N LEU A 40 -0.35 -0.38 -1.05
CA LEU A 40 0.17 0.50 0.00
C LEU A 40 0.89 1.72 -0.58
N TYR A 41 1.58 1.60 -1.72
CA TYR A 41 2.16 2.73 -2.42
C TYR A 41 1.12 3.81 -2.78
N PHE A 42 0.01 3.42 -3.40
CA PHE A 42 -1.02 4.39 -3.78
C PHE A 42 -1.75 4.97 -2.57
N ILE A 43 -1.99 4.17 -1.53
CA ILE A 43 -2.52 4.67 -0.25
C ILE A 43 -1.60 5.76 0.32
N LEU A 44 -0.31 5.44 0.45
CA LEU A 44 0.66 6.34 1.08
C LEU A 44 0.94 7.59 0.25
N LYS A 45 0.77 7.50 -1.07
CA LYS A 45 0.98 8.61 -1.99
C LYS A 45 -0.21 9.56 -2.06
N GLU A 46 -1.45 9.07 -1.92
CA GLU A 46 -2.64 9.84 -2.27
C GLU A 46 -3.63 10.06 -1.13
N LYS A 47 -3.56 9.25 -0.07
CA LYS A 47 -4.63 9.18 0.93
C LYS A 47 -4.15 9.46 2.35
N SER A 48 -3.02 8.90 2.76
CA SER A 48 -2.62 8.95 4.17
C SER A 48 -1.13 8.80 4.35
N SER A 49 -0.57 9.38 5.42
CA SER A 49 0.81 9.09 5.79
C SER A 49 0.92 7.71 6.46
N ILE A 50 2.14 7.17 6.53
CA ILE A 50 2.38 5.92 7.27
C ILE A 50 2.03 6.08 8.76
N TRP A 51 2.23 7.27 9.32
CA TRP A 51 1.90 7.59 10.71
C TRP A 51 0.41 7.57 10.99
N ASP A 52 -0.40 8.04 10.04
CA ASP A 52 -1.86 7.96 10.16
C ASP A 52 -2.31 6.51 10.20
N LEU A 53 -1.74 5.66 9.33
CA LEU A 53 -2.07 4.24 9.32
C LEU A 53 -1.62 3.54 10.62
N LEU A 54 -0.41 3.80 11.11
CA LEU A 54 0.11 3.25 12.36
C LEU A 54 -0.78 3.64 13.56
N LYS A 55 -1.18 4.91 13.66
CA LYS A 55 -2.08 5.40 14.71
C LYS A 55 -3.42 4.65 14.71
N ILE A 56 -3.95 4.34 13.53
CA ILE A 56 -5.22 3.61 13.39
C ILE A 56 -5.03 2.14 13.70
N VAL A 57 -3.92 1.53 13.27
CA VAL A 57 -3.58 0.14 13.64
C VAL A 57 -3.54 0.01 15.16
N LYS A 58 -2.84 0.92 15.84
CA LYS A 58 -2.76 0.96 17.31
C LYS A 58 -4.11 1.18 17.98
N THR A 59 -4.92 2.12 17.51
CA THR A 59 -6.20 2.44 18.17
C THR A 59 -7.28 1.39 17.92
N LYS A 60 -7.40 0.91 16.67
CA LYS A 60 -8.45 0.01 16.20
C LYS A 60 -8.15 -1.47 16.43
N PHE A 61 -6.91 -1.90 16.20
CA PHE A 61 -6.50 -3.29 16.30
C PHE A 61 -5.69 -3.57 17.58
N LYS A 62 -5.44 -2.54 18.41
CA LYS A 62 -4.65 -2.64 19.64
C LYS A 62 -3.25 -3.22 19.42
N LEU A 63 -2.72 -3.04 18.21
CA LEU A 63 -1.42 -3.54 17.79
C LEU A 63 -0.45 -2.38 17.63
N ASP A 64 0.67 -2.42 18.33
CA ASP A 64 1.77 -1.49 18.11
C ASP A 64 2.77 -2.16 17.18
N LEU A 65 2.93 -1.63 15.96
CA LEU A 65 3.88 -2.17 15.00
C LEU A 65 5.25 -1.58 15.28
N ASP A 66 6.24 -2.45 15.48
CA ASP A 66 7.62 -2.03 15.62
C ASP A 66 8.14 -1.35 14.34
N LEU A 67 8.73 -0.16 14.50
CA LEU A 67 9.16 0.66 13.38
C LEU A 67 10.39 0.10 12.68
N ILE A 68 11.24 -0.65 13.39
CA ILE A 68 12.44 -1.28 12.82
C ILE A 68 12.00 -2.43 11.90
N SER A 69 11.16 -3.34 12.41
CA SER A 69 10.60 -4.44 11.61
C SER A 69 9.82 -3.92 10.39
N LEU A 70 9.00 -2.87 10.56
CA LEU A 70 8.28 -2.28 9.43
C LEU A 70 9.22 -1.63 8.41
N GLY A 71 10.31 -1.03 8.88
CA GLY A 71 11.38 -0.50 8.03
C GLY A 71 12.04 -1.60 7.20
N GLU A 72 12.33 -2.76 7.81
CA GLU A 72 12.87 -3.94 7.13
C GLU A 72 11.91 -4.46 6.05
N ASP A 73 10.62 -4.60 6.37
CA ASP A 73 9.60 -5.00 5.40
C ASP A 73 9.50 -4.05 4.20
N PHE A 74 9.68 -2.75 4.42
CA PHE A 74 9.74 -1.77 3.34
C PHE A 74 11.01 -1.93 2.50
N LEU A 75 12.15 -2.24 3.11
CA LEU A 75 13.38 -2.53 2.38
C LEU A 75 13.29 -3.81 1.55
N ASN A 76 12.50 -4.80 1.98
CA ASN A 76 12.26 -6.04 1.23
C ASN A 76 11.56 -5.82 -0.13
N SER A 77 10.98 -4.63 -0.37
CA SER A 77 10.49 -4.24 -1.70
C SER A 77 11.56 -4.37 -2.80
N LYS A 78 12.86 -4.30 -2.45
CA LYS A 78 13.98 -4.50 -3.38
C LYS A 78 13.98 -5.88 -4.07
N GLU A 79 13.43 -6.89 -3.40
CA GLU A 79 13.35 -8.29 -3.87
C GLU A 79 12.22 -8.51 -4.90
N LEU A 80 11.34 -7.54 -5.08
CA LEU A 80 10.26 -7.62 -6.07
C LEU A 80 10.85 -7.74 -7.49
N LYS A 81 10.42 -8.75 -8.23
CA LYS A 81 10.86 -9.02 -9.61
C LYS A 81 9.87 -8.53 -10.67
N PHE A 82 8.60 -8.37 -10.29
CA PHE A 82 7.53 -7.96 -11.19
C PHE A 82 6.46 -7.18 -10.44
N LEU A 83 5.69 -6.40 -11.20
CA LEU A 83 4.45 -5.79 -10.73
C LEU A 83 3.25 -6.63 -11.20
N PRO A 84 2.14 -6.64 -10.45
CA PRO A 84 0.88 -7.14 -10.99
C PRO A 84 0.45 -6.33 -12.22
N LYS A 85 -0.57 -6.81 -12.95
CA LYS A 85 -1.13 -6.06 -14.08
C LYS A 85 -1.65 -4.69 -13.60
N MET A 86 -1.04 -3.62 -14.09
CA MET A 86 -1.30 -2.26 -13.64
C MET A 86 -2.34 -1.56 -14.52
N ILE A 87 -3.30 -0.88 -13.87
CA ILE A 87 -4.23 0.05 -14.53
C ILE A 87 -3.65 1.47 -14.52
N LYS A 88 -3.05 1.87 -13.40
CA LYS A 88 -2.36 3.15 -13.23
C LYS A 88 -0.85 2.96 -13.44
N PRO A 89 -0.17 3.84 -14.19
CA PRO A 89 1.25 3.71 -14.45
C PRO A 89 2.06 3.73 -13.14
N LEU A 90 2.94 2.74 -13.01
CA LEU A 90 3.89 2.57 -11.94
C LEU A 90 4.97 1.61 -12.44
N THR A 91 6.22 2.01 -12.30
CA THR A 91 7.37 1.13 -12.59
C THR A 91 7.87 0.45 -11.33
N LEU A 92 8.57 -0.66 -11.51
CA LEU A 92 9.17 -1.40 -10.41
C LEU A 92 10.21 -0.55 -9.65
N ASP A 93 10.98 0.27 -10.36
CA ASP A 93 12.01 1.12 -9.77
C ASP A 93 11.42 2.29 -8.97
N GLU A 94 10.32 2.90 -9.44
CA GLU A 94 9.57 3.89 -8.67
C GLU A 94 9.05 3.30 -7.36
N LEU A 95 8.50 2.09 -7.42
CA LEU A 95 7.97 1.40 -6.23
C LEU A 95 9.09 1.13 -5.21
N LYS A 96 10.20 0.53 -5.66
CA LYS A 96 11.37 0.24 -4.82
C LYS A 96 11.96 1.50 -4.20
N SER A 97 12.13 2.55 -5.00
CA SER A 97 12.67 3.83 -4.53
C SER A 97 11.77 4.48 -3.50
N PHE A 98 10.44 4.43 -3.70
CA PHE A 98 9.47 4.94 -2.75
C PHE A 98 9.58 4.24 -1.40
N PHE A 99 9.54 2.90 -1.37
CA PHE A 99 9.59 2.16 -0.11
C PHE A 99 10.94 2.27 0.59
N ARG A 100 12.04 2.34 -0.15
CA ARG A 100 13.36 2.67 0.42
C ARG A 100 13.36 4.03 1.12
N LEU A 101 12.70 5.04 0.55
CA LEU A 101 12.57 6.35 1.19
C LEU A 101 11.66 6.30 2.42
N GLN A 102 10.57 5.54 2.38
CA GLN A 102 9.71 5.35 3.56
C GLN A 102 10.45 4.64 4.69
N ALA A 103 11.24 3.60 4.40
CA ALA A 103 12.06 2.92 5.38
C ALA A 103 13.06 3.87 6.06
N LYS A 104 13.71 4.75 5.28
CA LYS A 104 14.59 5.80 5.84
C LYS A 104 13.85 6.73 6.81
N LYS A 105 12.63 7.16 6.45
CA LYS A 105 11.79 8.03 7.31
C LYS A 105 11.40 7.34 8.62
N LEU A 106 11.16 6.04 8.59
CA LEU A 106 10.93 5.25 9.81
C LEU A 106 12.20 5.21 10.68
N GLY A 107 13.35 4.91 10.07
CA GLY A 107 14.64 4.85 10.78
C GLY A 107 15.05 6.16 11.45
N THR A 108 14.82 7.32 10.80
CA THR A 108 15.12 8.65 11.39
C THR A 108 14.30 8.99 12.64
N LYS A 109 13.25 8.22 12.94
CA LYS A 109 12.39 8.42 14.10
C LYS A 109 12.76 7.52 15.28
N VAL A 110 13.59 6.51 15.05
CA VAL A 110 14.06 5.54 16.05
C VAL A 110 15.38 6.01 16.70
N ILE A 111 16.14 6.88 16.03
CA ILE A 111 17.40 7.47 16.48
C ILE A 111 17.16 8.85 17.08
#